data_AF-A0A2V9D3S5-F1
#
_entry.id   AF-A0A2V9D3S5-F1
#
_cell.length_a   1.000
_cell.length_b   1.000
_cell.length_c   1.000
_cell.angle_alpha   90.00
_cell.angle_beta   90.00
_cell.angle_gamma   90.00
#
_symmetry.space_group_name_H-M   'P 1'
#
loop_
_entity.id
_entity.type
_entity.pdbx_description
1 polymer ?
#
loop_
_entity_poly.entity_id
_entity_poly.type
_entity_poly.pdbx_seq_one_letter_code
_entity_poly.pdbx_strand_id
1 'polypeptide(L)'
;MGKMVVPARLRRSTREIASLALFCAIAGACHAQEGAVVCRDGTGNFEAAFPSGVSAQAGAARREGLARRACEGSLLWDRGKLVVATGVAQVDVDAFGIDLGLGPPVVTFQVKRTNAECCMTLQIYSLRRPPKLLRTITGGSFFSTADTDLDGQIEIWTNDAASLEGFESAEASRPDFAPTVVLRFDQGRLLDVSSEFQGYFDNEIARARSALDPGDLRDFKNSSGRLPPTAHFSPEDLRQSDKLERTKARVLQIIRSYLYSGREQEAWDSLAELWPPEDLDRIRAAILGARARGIRAQVDSLSTKVSSGAERRTEVVDARTLRAVQPGIKFAGERVEEKRSEIILPAPIWIGRQVPEGQPEDTLADSEMLLDLVIDSAGKVRSAESDNPSFDSSLKSATARWKFVPTLRAGRAIASRIYFIISPKR
;
A
#
# COMPACT_ATOMS: atom_id res chain seq x y z
N MET A 1 44.57 -83.16 -21.98
CA MET A 1 45.34 -82.37 -22.97
C MET A 1 44.43 -81.34 -23.60
N GLY A 2 44.75 -80.05 -23.39
CA GLY A 2 44.39 -78.91 -24.23
C GLY A 2 42.92 -78.67 -24.63
N LYS A 3 42.31 -77.62 -24.07
CA LYS A 3 42.19 -76.34 -24.79
C LYS A 3 41.66 -75.24 -23.86
N MET A 4 42.49 -74.20 -23.72
CA MET A 4 42.11 -72.86 -23.27
C MET A 4 41.04 -72.29 -24.19
N VAL A 5 40.03 -71.65 -23.62
CA VAL A 5 39.30 -70.57 -24.29
C VAL A 5 39.21 -69.38 -23.31
N VAL A 6 39.65 -68.25 -23.84
CA VAL A 6 39.89 -66.94 -23.23
C VAL A 6 38.56 -66.25 -22.86
N PRO A 7 38.53 -65.42 -21.79
CA PRO A 7 37.34 -64.70 -21.36
C PRO A 7 37.03 -63.50 -22.26
N ALA A 8 35.77 -63.35 -22.66
CA ALA A 8 35.26 -62.12 -23.23
C ALA A 8 35.04 -61.09 -22.09
N ARG A 9 35.99 -60.15 -21.96
CA ARG A 9 35.79 -58.93 -21.16
C ARG A 9 34.76 -58.05 -21.86
N LEU A 10 33.54 -58.05 -21.34
CA LEU A 10 32.52 -57.07 -21.70
C LEU A 10 32.98 -55.68 -21.22
N ARG A 11 33.30 -54.79 -22.17
CA ARG A 11 33.55 -53.37 -21.92
C ARG A 11 32.30 -52.74 -21.32
N ARG A 12 32.35 -52.40 -20.03
CA ARG A 12 31.45 -51.44 -19.38
C ARG A 12 31.64 -50.09 -20.08
N SER A 13 30.66 -49.70 -20.89
CA SER A 13 30.54 -48.35 -21.43
C SER A 13 30.16 -47.39 -20.31
N THR A 14 31.09 -46.53 -19.92
CA THR A 14 30.85 -45.34 -19.10
C THR A 14 30.06 -44.32 -19.92
N ARG A 15 28.73 -44.37 -19.83
CA ARG A 15 27.81 -43.25 -20.13
C ARG A 15 26.63 -43.33 -19.16
N GLU A 16 26.90 -42.92 -17.93
CA GLU A 16 25.90 -42.45 -16.93
C GLU A 16 25.12 -41.30 -17.59
N ILE A 17 23.79 -41.17 -17.64
CA ILE A 17 22.71 -41.32 -16.64
C ILE A 17 22.97 -40.56 -15.33
N ALA A 18 22.71 -39.24 -15.36
CA ALA A 18 22.06 -38.41 -14.34
C ALA A 18 22.21 -36.94 -14.82
N SER A 19 21.25 -36.29 -15.48
CA SER A 19 19.94 -35.84 -14.99
C SER A 19 19.97 -35.37 -13.53
N LEU A 20 19.61 -34.10 -13.31
CA LEU A 20 19.58 -33.32 -12.06
C LEU A 20 20.86 -32.59 -11.65
N ALA A 21 21.11 -31.43 -12.26
CA ALA A 21 21.67 -30.27 -11.55
C ALA A 21 21.36 -28.96 -12.32
N LEU A 22 20.13 -28.82 -12.84
CA LEU A 22 19.57 -27.51 -13.16
C LEU A 22 18.67 -27.11 -11.99
N PHE A 23 19.27 -26.97 -10.81
CA PHE A 23 18.60 -26.27 -9.72
C PHE A 23 18.68 -24.79 -10.08
N CYS A 24 17.60 -24.30 -10.67
CA CYS A 24 17.28 -22.90 -10.74
C CYS A 24 17.57 -22.28 -9.37
N ALA A 25 18.62 -21.45 -9.31
CA ALA A 25 18.70 -20.40 -8.31
C ALA A 25 17.59 -19.40 -8.66
N ILE A 26 16.34 -19.79 -8.41
CA ILE A 26 15.28 -18.83 -8.12
C ILE A 26 15.68 -18.30 -6.76
N ALA A 27 16.58 -17.31 -6.77
CA ALA A 27 16.70 -16.39 -5.67
C ALA A 27 15.30 -15.79 -5.54
N GLY A 28 14.51 -16.37 -4.63
CA GLY A 28 13.23 -15.83 -4.22
C GLY A 28 13.53 -14.43 -3.73
N ALA A 29 13.20 -13.45 -4.57
CA ALA A 29 13.11 -12.08 -4.13
C ALA A 29 12.25 -12.09 -2.86
N CYS A 30 12.79 -11.54 -1.77
CA CYS A 30 12.02 -11.30 -0.55
C CYS A 30 10.78 -10.50 -0.94
N HIS A 31 9.65 -11.19 -1.10
CA HIS A 31 8.36 -10.55 -1.20
C HIS A 31 8.01 -10.12 0.23
N ALA A 32 8.43 -8.91 0.60
CA ALA A 32 7.74 -8.18 1.66
C ALA A 32 6.26 -8.25 1.30
N GLN A 33 5.48 -9.01 2.08
CA GLN A 33 4.14 -9.44 1.67
C GLN A 33 3.28 -8.20 1.39
N GLU A 34 3.12 -7.96 0.08
CA GLU A 34 2.41 -6.84 -0.54
C GLU A 34 1.03 -6.67 0.07
N GLY A 35 0.57 -5.43 0.16
CA GLY A 35 -0.56 -4.94 0.94
C GLY A 35 -1.87 -5.74 0.91
N ALA A 36 -2.79 -5.30 1.76
CA ALA A 36 -4.14 -5.83 1.89
C ALA A 36 -4.94 -5.66 0.59
N VAL A 37 -4.76 -6.58 -0.37
CA VAL A 37 -5.49 -6.59 -1.65
C VAL A 37 -6.69 -7.52 -1.58
N VAL A 38 -7.81 -7.08 -2.16
CA VAL A 38 -9.05 -7.87 -2.21
C VAL A 38 -8.91 -9.13 -3.05
N CYS A 39 -8.29 -9.06 -4.23
CA CYS A 39 -8.03 -10.21 -5.09
C CYS A 39 -6.55 -10.26 -5.49
N ARG A 40 -5.93 -11.44 -5.30
CA ARG A 40 -4.58 -11.77 -5.75
C ARG A 40 -4.56 -13.11 -6.44
N ASP A 41 -4.06 -13.14 -7.68
CA ASP A 41 -3.91 -14.35 -8.50
C ASP A 41 -5.21 -15.18 -8.60
N GLY A 42 -6.36 -14.50 -8.63
CA GLY A 42 -7.70 -15.10 -8.69
C GLY A 42 -8.25 -15.60 -7.35
N THR A 43 -7.60 -15.30 -6.24
CA THR A 43 -8.09 -15.63 -4.89
C THR A 43 -8.56 -14.36 -4.18
N GLY A 44 -9.71 -14.46 -3.53
CA GLY A 44 -10.38 -13.34 -2.85
C GLY A 44 -11.59 -12.82 -3.63
N ASN A 45 -12.52 -12.20 -2.92
CA ASN A 45 -13.70 -11.59 -3.48
C ASN A 45 -14.14 -10.39 -2.63
N PHE A 46 -14.87 -9.49 -3.27
CA PHE A 46 -15.56 -8.38 -2.63
C PHE A 46 -16.74 -7.98 -3.51
N GLU A 47 -17.85 -7.65 -2.86
CA GLU A 47 -19.02 -7.07 -3.51
C GLU A 47 -19.69 -6.08 -2.55
N ALA A 48 -19.98 -4.88 -3.04
CA ALA A 48 -20.77 -3.90 -2.31
C ALA A 48 -21.65 -3.09 -3.27
N ALA A 49 -22.84 -2.72 -2.81
CA ALA A 49 -23.76 -1.84 -3.52
C ALA A 49 -23.80 -0.47 -2.84
N PHE A 50 -23.78 0.60 -3.63
CA PHE A 50 -23.96 1.97 -3.15
C PHE A 50 -25.44 2.39 -3.27
N PRO A 51 -25.97 3.32 -2.44
CA PRO A 51 -27.36 3.79 -2.54
C PRO A 51 -27.74 4.37 -3.91
N SER A 52 -26.76 4.82 -4.69
CA SER A 52 -27.00 5.19 -6.09
C SER A 52 -27.39 4.00 -6.97
N GLY A 53 -27.37 2.76 -6.50
CA GLY A 53 -27.55 1.49 -7.22
C GLY A 53 -26.43 1.09 -8.17
N VAL A 54 -25.26 1.70 -8.01
CA VAL A 54 -24.01 1.17 -8.57
C VAL A 54 -23.39 0.20 -7.57
N SER A 55 -22.98 -0.98 -8.03
CA SER A 55 -22.25 -1.96 -7.24
C SER A 55 -20.82 -2.11 -7.74
N ALA A 56 -19.87 -2.33 -6.82
CA ALA A 56 -18.51 -2.72 -7.14
C ALA A 56 -18.29 -4.18 -6.83
N GLN A 57 -17.57 -4.86 -7.72
CA GLN A 57 -17.14 -6.24 -7.56
C GLN A 57 -15.64 -6.34 -7.86
N ALA A 58 -14.92 -7.10 -7.03
CA ALA A 58 -13.56 -7.53 -7.31
C ALA A 58 -13.41 -9.00 -6.92
N GLY A 59 -12.76 -9.80 -7.77
CA GLY A 59 -12.57 -11.23 -7.49
C GLY A 59 -11.92 -11.97 -8.66
N ALA A 60 -12.03 -13.30 -8.68
CA ALA A 60 -11.46 -14.12 -9.75
C ALA A 60 -12.08 -13.78 -11.12
N ALA A 61 -11.22 -13.55 -12.12
CA ALA A 61 -11.64 -13.42 -13.51
C ALA A 61 -12.27 -14.75 -13.97
N ARG A 62 -13.40 -14.68 -14.68
CA ARG A 62 -14.10 -15.85 -15.18
C ARG A 62 -14.10 -15.89 -16.70
N ARG A 63 -13.89 -17.08 -17.28
CA ARG A 63 -14.13 -17.34 -18.71
C ARG A 63 -15.02 -18.56 -18.80
N GLU A 64 -16.12 -18.45 -19.54
CA GLU A 64 -17.07 -19.56 -19.73
C GLU A 64 -17.57 -20.14 -18.39
N GLY A 65 -17.69 -19.29 -17.37
CA GLY A 65 -18.12 -19.67 -16.01
C GLY A 65 -17.00 -20.18 -15.09
N LEU A 66 -15.81 -20.49 -15.61
CA LEU A 66 -14.69 -21.03 -14.82
C LEU A 66 -13.78 -19.91 -14.31
N ALA A 67 -13.44 -19.97 -13.02
CA ALA A 67 -12.48 -19.06 -12.38
C ALA A 67 -11.06 -19.30 -12.92
N ARG A 68 -10.32 -18.22 -13.15
CA ARG A 68 -8.91 -18.23 -13.58
C ARG A 68 -8.01 -17.79 -12.44
N ARG A 69 -6.72 -18.11 -12.54
CA ARG A 69 -5.66 -17.57 -11.67
C ARG A 69 -5.30 -16.12 -12.04
N ALA A 70 -6.33 -15.28 -12.14
CA ALA A 70 -6.23 -13.87 -12.45
C ALA A 70 -7.44 -13.16 -11.85
N CYS A 71 -7.32 -11.86 -11.59
CA CYS A 71 -8.37 -11.05 -11.00
C CYS A 71 -9.14 -10.23 -12.05
N GLU A 72 -10.37 -9.87 -11.69
CA GLU A 72 -11.25 -8.96 -12.40
C GLU A 72 -11.88 -7.98 -11.39
N GLY A 73 -11.91 -6.71 -11.77
CA GLY A 73 -12.68 -5.67 -11.11
C GLY A 73 -13.77 -5.16 -12.04
N SER A 74 -14.98 -4.97 -11.55
CA SER A 74 -16.08 -4.44 -12.36
C SER A 74 -17.06 -3.59 -11.56
N LEU A 75 -17.77 -2.73 -12.28
CA LEU A 75 -18.89 -1.94 -11.78
C LEU A 75 -20.17 -2.39 -12.48
N LEU A 76 -21.24 -2.55 -11.70
CA LEU A 76 -22.56 -2.96 -12.17
C LEU A 76 -23.59 -1.87 -11.85
N TRP A 77 -24.54 -1.64 -12.74
CA TRP A 77 -25.69 -0.75 -12.49
C TRP A 77 -26.83 -1.17 -13.41
N ASP A 78 -28.08 -1.20 -12.92
CA ASP A 78 -29.25 -1.61 -13.69
C ASP A 78 -29.01 -2.92 -14.50
N ARG A 79 -28.83 -2.83 -15.82
CA ARG A 79 -28.45 -3.92 -16.73
C ARG A 79 -27.05 -3.74 -17.36
N GLY A 80 -26.35 -2.69 -16.97
CA GLY A 80 -25.00 -2.34 -17.43
C GLY A 80 -23.90 -2.97 -16.58
N LYS A 81 -22.77 -3.25 -17.24
CA LYS A 81 -21.51 -3.68 -16.61
C LYS A 81 -20.36 -2.89 -17.24
N LEU A 82 -19.43 -2.43 -16.41
CA LEU A 82 -18.17 -1.82 -16.80
C LEU A 82 -17.05 -2.65 -16.20
N VAL A 83 -16.24 -3.29 -17.04
CA VAL A 83 -15.03 -3.99 -16.60
C VAL A 83 -13.95 -2.95 -16.37
N VAL A 84 -13.50 -2.82 -15.12
CA VAL A 84 -12.43 -1.90 -14.71
C VAL A 84 -11.08 -2.47 -15.10
N ALA A 85 -10.87 -3.75 -14.79
CA ALA A 85 -9.68 -4.51 -15.17
C ALA A 85 -10.05 -6.00 -15.21
N THR A 86 -9.42 -6.77 -16.10
CA THR A 86 -9.61 -8.22 -16.20
C THR A 86 -8.31 -8.91 -16.61
N GLY A 87 -8.09 -10.14 -16.16
CA GLY A 87 -6.88 -10.89 -16.47
C GLY A 87 -5.61 -10.31 -15.84
N VAL A 88 -5.74 -9.60 -14.71
CA VAL A 88 -4.64 -8.94 -14.01
C VAL A 88 -4.18 -9.76 -12.79
N ALA A 89 -2.94 -9.56 -12.33
CA ALA A 89 -2.41 -10.28 -11.17
C ALA A 89 -3.11 -9.87 -9.87
N GLN A 90 -3.39 -8.58 -9.68
CA GLN A 90 -4.04 -8.07 -8.47
C GLN A 90 -5.10 -7.01 -8.79
N VAL A 91 -6.22 -7.08 -8.08
CA VAL A 91 -7.24 -6.01 -8.03
C VAL A 91 -7.58 -5.75 -6.58
N ASP A 92 -7.55 -4.48 -6.19
CA ASP A 92 -7.96 -4.03 -4.88
C ASP A 92 -9.05 -2.97 -4.96
N VAL A 93 -9.97 -2.98 -4.01
CA VAL A 93 -10.87 -1.85 -3.74
C VAL A 93 -10.32 -1.14 -2.51
N ASP A 94 -9.81 0.07 -2.71
CA ASP A 94 -9.17 0.82 -1.62
C ASP A 94 -10.21 1.61 -0.81
N ALA A 95 -11.12 2.30 -1.50
CA ALA A 95 -12.25 3.01 -0.89
C ALA A 95 -13.52 2.89 -1.75
N PHE A 96 -14.68 2.95 -1.10
CA PHE A 96 -15.99 2.81 -1.75
C PHE A 96 -17.03 3.72 -1.08
N GLY A 97 -17.69 4.57 -1.86
CA GLY A 97 -18.76 5.45 -1.35
C GLY A 97 -18.29 6.76 -0.73
N ILE A 98 -17.05 7.17 -0.98
CA ILE A 98 -16.40 8.35 -0.38
C ILE A 98 -16.48 9.56 -1.34
N ASP A 99 -16.37 10.79 -0.84
CA ASP A 99 -16.18 11.98 -1.67
C ASP A 99 -14.73 12.46 -1.58
N LEU A 100 -14.01 12.37 -2.70
CA LEU A 100 -12.61 12.82 -2.78
C LEU A 100 -12.46 14.33 -2.96
N GLY A 101 -13.55 15.11 -2.98
CA GLY A 101 -13.52 16.51 -3.44
C GLY A 101 -13.78 16.63 -4.95
N LEU A 102 -14.33 15.57 -5.54
CA LEU A 102 -14.72 15.52 -6.96
C LEU A 102 -16.22 15.84 -7.16
N GLY A 103 -17.00 15.85 -6.07
CA GLY A 103 -18.42 16.19 -6.06
C GLY A 103 -19.35 14.98 -5.90
N PRO A 104 -19.30 13.94 -6.75
CA PRO A 104 -20.03 12.70 -6.50
C PRO A 104 -19.22 11.69 -5.68
N PRO A 105 -19.90 10.78 -4.96
CA PRO A 105 -19.24 9.63 -4.36
C PRO A 105 -18.49 8.78 -5.39
N VAL A 106 -17.37 8.21 -4.98
CA VAL A 106 -16.48 7.44 -5.84
C VAL A 106 -16.14 6.07 -5.26
N VAL A 107 -15.57 5.24 -6.12
CA VAL A 107 -14.86 4.01 -5.77
C VAL A 107 -13.46 4.07 -6.37
N THR A 108 -12.48 3.62 -5.61
CA THR A 108 -11.09 3.56 -6.04
C THR A 108 -10.65 2.11 -6.20
N PHE A 109 -10.21 1.76 -7.41
CA PHE A 109 -9.61 0.47 -7.71
C PHE A 109 -8.10 0.62 -7.84
N GLN A 110 -7.34 -0.29 -7.24
CA GLN A 110 -5.91 -0.44 -7.51
C GLN A 110 -5.70 -1.68 -8.35
N VAL A 111 -4.92 -1.55 -9.42
CA VAL A 111 -4.72 -2.61 -10.40
C VAL A 111 -3.23 -2.84 -10.60
N LYS A 112 -2.79 -4.09 -10.42
CA LYS A 112 -1.46 -4.56 -10.82
C LYS A 112 -1.62 -5.56 -11.96
N ARG A 113 -1.16 -5.23 -13.16
CA ARG A 113 -1.42 -6.08 -14.33
C ARG A 113 -0.64 -7.38 -14.23
N THR A 114 0.63 -7.31 -13.84
CA THR A 114 1.49 -8.48 -13.65
C THR A 114 2.30 -8.36 -12.36
N ASN A 115 2.71 -9.48 -11.77
CA ASN A 115 3.57 -9.46 -10.57
C ASN A 115 4.97 -8.85 -10.84
N ALA A 116 5.38 -8.77 -12.11
CA ALA A 116 6.66 -8.19 -12.52
C ALA A 116 6.64 -6.66 -12.65
N GLU A 117 5.46 -6.04 -12.72
CA GLU A 117 5.36 -4.57 -12.75
C GLU A 117 5.73 -3.98 -11.38
N CYS A 118 6.48 -2.88 -11.38
CA CYS A 118 6.86 -2.18 -10.14
C CYS A 118 5.64 -1.67 -9.36
N CYS A 119 4.61 -1.26 -10.09
CA CYS A 119 3.72 -0.22 -9.65
C CYS A 119 2.26 -0.57 -9.93
N MET A 120 1.40 -0.15 -9.01
CA MET A 120 -0.04 -0.17 -9.13
C MET A 120 -0.53 1.01 -9.98
N THR A 121 -1.71 0.84 -10.55
CA THR A 121 -2.51 1.92 -11.12
C THR A 121 -3.75 2.13 -10.26
N LEU A 122 -3.91 3.33 -9.70
CA LEU A 122 -5.15 3.76 -9.05
C LEU A 122 -6.12 4.30 -10.12
N GLN A 123 -7.33 3.74 -10.16
CA GLN A 123 -8.41 4.20 -11.03
C GLN A 123 -9.60 4.65 -10.17
N ILE A 124 -10.06 5.88 -10.39
CA ILE A 124 -11.11 6.51 -9.59
C ILE A 124 -12.36 6.61 -10.45
N TYR A 125 -13.44 5.90 -10.08
CA TYR A 125 -14.70 5.91 -10.81
C TYR A 125 -15.80 6.59 -10.00
N SER A 126 -16.62 7.40 -10.66
CA SER A 126 -17.84 7.93 -10.04
C SER A 126 -18.85 6.82 -9.79
N LEU A 127 -19.51 6.82 -8.64
CA LEU A 127 -20.67 5.95 -8.34
C LEU A 127 -21.99 6.55 -8.86
N ARG A 128 -21.96 7.29 -9.98
CA ARG A 128 -23.16 7.74 -10.71
C ARG A 128 -23.63 6.65 -11.68
N ARG A 129 -24.87 6.73 -12.16
CA ARG A 129 -25.37 5.89 -13.26
C ARG A 129 -25.31 6.66 -14.59
N PRO A 130 -24.59 6.18 -15.62
CA PRO A 130 -23.58 5.12 -15.58
C PRO A 130 -22.28 5.58 -14.88
N PRO A 131 -21.48 4.64 -14.33
CA PRO A 131 -20.18 4.96 -13.76
C PRO A 131 -19.22 5.52 -14.81
N LYS A 132 -18.36 6.45 -14.40
CA LYS A 132 -17.36 7.09 -15.28
C LYS A 132 -16.00 7.11 -14.60
N LEU A 133 -14.94 6.79 -15.35
CA LEU A 133 -13.57 7.01 -14.92
C LEU A 133 -13.32 8.52 -14.80
N LEU A 134 -12.91 8.98 -13.62
CA LEU A 134 -12.63 10.38 -13.32
C LEU A 134 -11.14 10.70 -13.37
N ARG A 135 -10.30 9.81 -12.83
CA ARG A 135 -8.84 9.95 -12.83
C ARG A 135 -8.15 8.59 -12.81
N THR A 136 -6.97 8.56 -13.40
CA THR A 136 -6.00 7.48 -13.26
C THR A 136 -4.71 8.06 -12.70
N ILE A 137 -4.12 7.40 -11.70
CA ILE A 137 -2.82 7.75 -11.13
C ILE A 137 -1.95 6.48 -11.18
N THR A 138 -0.76 6.58 -11.72
CA THR A 138 0.20 5.46 -11.84
C THR A 138 1.49 5.76 -11.08
N GLY A 139 2.26 4.72 -10.77
CA GLY A 139 3.63 4.86 -10.32
C GLY A 139 3.85 4.70 -8.81
N GLY A 140 2.80 4.46 -8.04
CA GLY A 140 2.92 4.02 -6.65
C GLY A 140 2.93 2.51 -6.53
N SER A 141 3.64 1.97 -5.55
CA SER A 141 3.60 0.53 -5.25
C SER A 141 2.29 0.12 -4.58
N PHE A 142 1.65 1.05 -3.87
CA PHE A 142 0.32 0.92 -3.26
C PHE A 142 -0.26 2.31 -2.98
N PHE A 143 -1.58 2.43 -2.99
CA PHE A 143 -2.33 3.64 -2.68
C PHE A 143 -3.25 3.39 -1.48
N SER A 144 -3.37 4.38 -0.60
CA SER A 144 -4.28 4.35 0.55
C SER A 144 -5.03 5.66 0.65
N THR A 145 -6.33 5.61 0.42
CA THR A 145 -7.24 6.73 0.56
C THR A 145 -7.68 6.89 2.01
N ALA A 146 -7.52 8.06 2.62
CA ALA A 146 -7.50 8.24 4.05
C ALA A 146 -7.93 9.66 4.45
N ASP A 147 -8.70 9.79 5.52
CA ASP A 147 -8.93 11.07 6.23
C ASP A 147 -8.08 11.02 7.51
N THR A 148 -6.84 11.49 7.37
CA THR A 148 -5.73 11.09 8.23
C THR A 148 -5.83 11.71 9.63
N ASP A 149 -6.18 12.98 9.67
CA ASP A 149 -6.33 13.81 10.87
C ASP A 149 -7.80 13.97 11.29
N LEU A 150 -8.73 13.25 10.64
CA LEU A 150 -10.16 13.30 10.91
C LEU A 150 -10.73 14.71 10.70
N ASP A 151 -10.23 15.46 9.72
CA ASP A 151 -10.71 16.79 9.36
C ASP A 151 -11.78 16.77 8.25
N GLY A 152 -12.06 15.57 7.69
CA GLY A 152 -13.04 15.35 6.64
C GLY A 152 -12.50 15.59 5.23
N GLN A 153 -11.23 15.95 5.09
CA GLN A 153 -10.52 15.95 3.83
C GLN A 153 -9.92 14.56 3.62
N ILE A 154 -9.98 14.08 2.38
CA ILE A 154 -9.48 12.76 2.05
C ILE A 154 -8.20 12.90 1.23
N GLU A 155 -7.11 12.38 1.78
CA GLU A 155 -5.83 12.22 1.12
C GLU A 155 -5.72 10.86 0.43
N ILE A 156 -4.87 10.80 -0.59
CA ILE A 156 -4.39 9.58 -1.23
C ILE A 156 -2.91 9.47 -0.91
N TRP A 157 -2.57 8.56 0.00
CA TRP A 157 -1.20 8.25 0.38
C TRP A 157 -0.62 7.19 -0.55
N THR A 158 0.59 7.41 -1.03
CA THR A 158 1.32 6.44 -1.85
C THR A 158 2.82 6.69 -1.74
N ASN A 159 3.63 5.93 -2.46
CA ASN A 159 5.04 6.24 -2.67
C ASN A 159 5.29 6.52 -4.16
N ASP A 160 6.37 7.22 -4.51
CA ASP A 160 6.75 7.46 -5.90
C ASP A 160 7.70 6.36 -6.41
N ALA A 161 7.22 5.11 -6.44
CA ALA A 161 8.02 3.95 -6.84
C ALA A 161 8.52 4.05 -8.29
N ALA A 162 7.71 4.61 -9.21
CA ALA A 162 8.10 4.84 -10.59
C ALA A 162 9.28 5.81 -10.73
N SER A 163 9.43 6.79 -9.81
CA SER A 163 10.62 7.67 -9.83
C SER A 163 11.93 6.91 -9.65
N LEU A 164 11.90 5.70 -9.07
CA LEU A 164 13.08 4.88 -8.85
C LEU A 164 13.47 4.04 -10.06
N GLU A 165 12.62 3.92 -11.09
CA GLU A 165 12.93 3.12 -12.26
C GLU A 165 14.13 3.71 -13.02
N GLY A 166 15.19 2.90 -13.14
CA GLY A 166 16.46 3.30 -13.74
C GLY A 166 17.31 4.22 -12.86
N PHE A 167 16.99 4.36 -11.57
CA PHE A 167 17.78 5.18 -10.65
C PHE A 167 18.95 4.40 -10.05
N GLU A 168 20.16 4.64 -10.57
CA GLU A 168 21.52 4.31 -10.08
C GLU A 168 21.84 2.98 -9.35
N SER A 169 21.06 2.52 -8.37
CA SER A 169 21.34 1.36 -7.53
C SER A 169 20.12 0.44 -7.44
N ALA A 170 20.34 -0.87 -7.49
CA ALA A 170 19.30 -1.86 -7.33
C ALA A 170 18.63 -1.76 -5.94
N GLU A 171 19.42 -1.55 -4.87
CA GLU A 171 18.90 -1.39 -3.51
C GLU A 171 18.12 -0.08 -3.36
N ALA A 172 18.62 1.02 -3.91
CA ALA A 172 17.92 2.31 -3.93
C ALA A 172 16.68 2.32 -4.84
N SER A 173 16.53 1.29 -5.69
CA SER A 173 15.37 1.05 -6.53
C SER A 173 14.31 0.17 -5.86
N ARG A 174 14.57 -0.33 -4.65
CA ARG A 174 13.57 -1.11 -3.92
C ARG A 174 12.37 -0.23 -3.56
N PRO A 175 11.14 -0.76 -3.67
CA PRO A 175 9.91 -0.02 -3.34
C PRO A 175 9.91 0.58 -1.93
N ASP A 176 10.59 -0.07 -0.97
CA ASP A 176 10.69 0.38 0.43
C ASP A 176 11.43 1.72 0.59
N PHE A 177 12.22 2.15 -0.40
CA PHE A 177 12.93 3.43 -0.40
C PHE A 177 12.28 4.49 -1.31
N ALA A 178 11.13 4.17 -1.90
CA ALA A 178 10.36 5.14 -2.68
C ALA A 178 9.81 6.20 -1.72
N PRO A 179 9.98 7.49 -2.03
CA PRO A 179 9.51 8.55 -1.14
C PRO A 179 7.98 8.58 -1.11
N THR A 180 7.42 8.79 0.07
CA THR A 180 5.98 8.97 0.24
C THR A 180 5.50 10.25 -0.44
N VAL A 181 4.35 10.15 -1.10
CA VAL A 181 3.61 11.27 -1.70
C VAL A 181 2.20 11.27 -1.11
N VAL A 182 1.72 12.45 -0.74
CA VAL A 182 0.36 12.67 -0.27
C VAL A 182 -0.36 13.55 -1.27
N LEU A 183 -1.43 13.03 -1.84
CA LEU A 183 -2.23 13.71 -2.86
C LEU A 183 -3.62 14.02 -2.32
N ARG A 184 -4.28 15.06 -2.84
CA ARG A 184 -5.68 15.39 -2.52
C ARG A 184 -6.34 16.00 -3.72
N PHE A 185 -7.64 15.78 -3.93
CA PHE A 185 -8.38 16.59 -4.90
C PHE A 185 -8.95 17.84 -4.23
N ASP A 186 -8.74 18.98 -4.87
CA ASP A 186 -9.38 20.24 -4.51
C ASP A 186 -10.01 20.82 -5.78
N GLN A 187 -11.33 20.99 -5.79
CA GLN A 187 -12.09 21.51 -6.93
C GLN A 187 -11.81 20.74 -8.24
N GLY A 188 -11.73 19.41 -8.17
CA GLY A 188 -11.48 18.56 -9.33
C GLY A 188 -10.01 18.48 -9.80
N ARG A 189 -9.10 19.21 -9.14
CA ARG A 189 -7.66 19.21 -9.46
C ARG A 189 -6.91 18.30 -8.49
N LEU A 190 -6.00 17.49 -9.00
CA LEU A 190 -5.13 16.64 -8.18
C LEU A 190 -3.94 17.46 -7.69
N LEU A 191 -3.86 17.70 -6.39
CA LEU A 191 -2.80 18.47 -5.76
C LEU A 191 -1.81 17.56 -5.03
N ASP A 192 -0.54 17.93 -5.05
CA ASP A 192 0.47 17.41 -4.11
C ASP A 192 0.37 18.21 -2.80
N VAL A 193 -0.08 17.54 -1.74
CA VAL A 193 -0.26 18.10 -0.38
C VAL A 193 0.78 17.57 0.60
N SER A 194 1.84 16.93 0.12
CA SER A 194 2.88 16.32 0.97
C SER A 194 3.50 17.31 1.96
N SER A 195 3.61 18.59 1.60
CA SER A 195 4.10 19.66 2.50
C SER A 195 3.20 19.95 3.70
N GLU A 196 1.93 19.51 3.70
CA GLU A 196 1.02 19.66 4.84
C GLU A 196 1.32 18.64 5.95
N PHE A 197 2.05 17.56 5.64
CA PHE A 197 2.33 16.44 6.54
C PHE A 197 3.77 16.42 7.05
N GLN A 198 4.36 17.58 7.36
CA GLN A 198 5.77 17.68 7.75
C GLN A 198 6.16 16.76 8.91
N GLY A 199 5.29 16.62 9.93
CA GLY A 199 5.55 15.73 11.07
C GLY A 199 5.75 14.26 10.68
N TYR A 200 5.05 13.78 9.64
CA TYR A 200 5.30 12.44 9.08
C TYR A 200 6.71 12.34 8.49
N PHE A 201 7.08 13.31 7.64
CA PHE A 201 8.40 13.32 7.00
C PHE A 201 9.54 13.52 8.00
N ASP A 202 9.33 14.28 9.06
CA ASP A 202 10.31 14.47 10.13
C ASP A 202 10.58 13.16 10.88
N ASN A 203 9.53 12.37 11.14
CA ASN A 203 9.69 11.06 11.73
C ASN A 203 10.47 10.11 10.81
N GLU A 204 10.21 10.14 9.50
CA GLU A 204 10.95 9.34 8.52
C GLU A 204 12.43 9.79 8.42
N ILE A 205 12.70 11.09 8.43
CA ILE A 205 14.06 11.65 8.43
C ILE A 205 14.79 11.25 9.71
N ALA A 206 14.16 11.40 10.87
CA ALA A 206 14.74 11.02 12.16
C ALA A 206 15.07 9.52 12.20
N ARG A 207 14.15 8.67 11.73
CA ARG A 207 14.38 7.22 11.60
C ARG A 207 15.56 6.91 10.68
N ALA A 208 15.60 7.51 9.48
CA ALA A 208 16.68 7.30 8.53
C ALA A 208 18.03 7.76 9.08
N ARG A 209 18.09 8.92 9.76
CA ARG A 209 19.30 9.41 10.45
C ARG A 209 19.74 8.49 11.57
N SER A 210 18.82 7.98 12.39
CA SER A 210 19.16 7.06 13.49
C SER A 210 19.71 5.72 13.00
N ALA A 211 19.41 5.35 11.75
CA ALA A 211 19.89 4.13 11.12
C ALA A 211 21.22 4.29 10.36
N LEU A 212 21.81 5.49 10.32
CA LEU A 212 23.11 5.73 9.70
C LEU A 212 24.24 5.47 10.70
N ASP A 213 25.11 4.51 10.39
CA ASP A 213 26.35 4.31 11.14
C ASP A 213 27.35 5.44 10.80
N PRO A 214 27.92 6.13 11.80
CA PRO A 214 28.86 7.23 11.55
C PRO A 214 30.14 6.80 10.80
N GLY A 215 30.60 5.57 11.01
CA GLY A 215 31.76 5.01 10.32
C GLY A 215 31.46 4.76 8.85
N ASP A 216 30.37 4.04 8.57
CA ASP A 216 29.95 3.76 7.19
C ASP A 216 29.60 5.06 6.42
N LEU A 217 29.04 6.09 7.09
CA LEU A 217 28.80 7.40 6.48
C LEU A 217 30.11 8.13 6.12
N ARG A 218 31.10 8.10 7.01
CA ARG A 218 32.42 8.69 6.73
C ARG A 218 33.08 7.99 5.55
N ASP A 219 33.03 6.66 5.52
CA ASP A 219 33.59 5.87 4.42
C ASP A 219 32.85 6.15 3.11
N PHE A 220 31.52 6.30 3.14
CA PHE A 220 30.72 6.71 1.99
C PHE A 220 31.12 8.10 1.49
N LYS A 221 31.27 9.10 2.37
CA LYS A 221 31.68 10.47 1.99
C LYS A 221 33.07 10.55 1.36
N ASN A 222 33.95 9.62 1.73
CA ASN A 222 35.30 9.48 1.16
C ASN A 222 35.34 8.62 -0.11
N SER A 223 34.20 8.08 -0.56
CA SER A 223 34.07 7.33 -1.81
C SER A 223 33.75 8.26 -2.99
N SER A 224 33.66 7.70 -4.20
CA SER A 224 33.19 8.44 -5.39
C SER A 224 31.67 8.61 -5.46
N GLY A 225 30.89 8.09 -4.50
CA GLY A 225 29.41 8.06 -4.54
C GLY A 225 28.82 7.06 -5.54
N ARG A 226 29.68 6.47 -6.39
CA ARG A 226 29.35 5.44 -7.36
C ARG A 226 29.65 4.06 -6.81
N LEU A 227 28.83 3.08 -7.18
CA LEU A 227 29.10 1.69 -6.86
C LEU A 227 30.24 1.20 -7.77
N PRO A 228 31.26 0.53 -7.21
CA PRO A 228 32.37 0.03 -8.01
C PRO A 228 31.84 -0.96 -9.07
N PRO A 229 32.38 -0.94 -10.31
CA PRO A 229 31.98 -1.88 -11.35
C PRO A 229 32.19 -3.32 -10.87
N THR A 230 31.26 -4.22 -11.18
CA THR A 230 31.15 -5.62 -10.70
C THR A 230 32.30 -6.57 -11.06
N ALA A 231 33.44 -6.07 -11.53
CA ALA A 231 34.57 -6.88 -11.95
C ALA A 231 35.49 -7.21 -10.75
N HIS A 232 35.29 -8.42 -10.21
CA HIS A 232 36.21 -9.13 -9.29
C HIS A 232 36.24 -8.63 -7.83
N PHE A 233 35.16 -8.87 -7.09
CA PHE A 233 35.11 -8.58 -5.66
C PHE A 233 35.51 -9.78 -4.81
N SER A 234 36.47 -9.55 -3.90
CA SER A 234 36.67 -10.40 -2.73
C SER A 234 35.42 -10.37 -1.83
N PRO A 235 35.22 -11.36 -0.92
CA PRO A 235 34.14 -11.31 0.07
C PRO A 235 34.12 -10.00 0.88
N GLU A 236 35.28 -9.41 1.14
CA GLU A 236 35.44 -8.13 1.82
C GLU A 236 34.87 -6.97 0.99
N ASP A 237 35.15 -6.95 -0.33
CA ASP A 237 34.63 -5.92 -1.23
C ASP A 237 33.11 -5.98 -1.37
N LEU A 238 32.53 -7.18 -1.39
CA LEU A 238 31.07 -7.36 -1.40
C LEU A 238 30.43 -6.77 -0.14
N ARG A 239 30.99 -7.06 1.04
CA ARG A 239 30.50 -6.48 2.30
C ARG A 239 30.62 -4.96 2.32
N GLN A 240 31.70 -4.42 1.77
CA GLN A 240 31.89 -2.98 1.66
C GLN A 240 30.88 -2.36 0.68
N SER A 241 30.63 -3.01 -0.46
CA SER A 241 29.60 -2.59 -1.42
C SER A 241 28.22 -2.55 -0.77
N ASP A 242 27.83 -3.61 -0.05
CA ASP A 242 26.54 -3.68 0.64
C ASP A 242 26.39 -2.57 1.68
N LYS A 243 27.46 -2.25 2.42
CA LYS A 243 27.47 -1.14 3.38
C LYS A 243 27.27 0.20 2.67
N LEU A 244 28.02 0.45 1.59
CA LEU A 244 27.91 1.68 0.81
C LEU A 244 26.51 1.82 0.19
N GLU A 245 25.91 0.73 -0.32
CA GLU A 245 24.55 0.72 -0.85
C GLU A 245 23.51 1.07 0.21
N ARG A 246 23.59 0.45 1.40
CA ARG A 246 22.68 0.77 2.51
C ARG A 246 22.81 2.23 2.95
N THR A 247 24.04 2.72 3.13
CA THR A 247 24.30 4.12 3.49
C THR A 247 23.76 5.07 2.42
N LYS A 248 24.03 4.79 1.14
CA LYS A 248 23.51 5.55 0.00
C LYS A 248 21.98 5.60 -0.01
N ALA A 249 21.31 4.47 0.18
CA ALA A 249 19.85 4.39 0.23
C ALA A 249 19.27 5.24 1.38
N ARG A 250 19.88 5.20 2.56
CA ARG A 250 19.46 6.01 3.73
C ARG A 250 19.67 7.51 3.52
N VAL A 251 20.80 7.92 2.96
CA VAL A 251 21.05 9.33 2.63
C VAL A 251 20.02 9.83 1.61
N LEU A 252 19.75 9.04 0.55
CA LEU A 252 18.70 9.37 -0.42
C LEU A 252 17.31 9.45 0.20
N GLN A 253 16.98 8.57 1.16
CA GLN A 253 15.72 8.62 1.90
C GLN A 253 15.56 9.97 2.62
N ILE A 254 16.61 10.44 3.32
CA ILE A 254 16.59 11.76 4.00
C ILE A 254 16.35 12.89 3.00
N ILE A 255 17.14 12.96 1.93
CA ILE A 255 17.07 14.04 0.93
C ILE A 255 15.70 14.07 0.26
N ARG A 256 15.19 12.90 -0.15
CA ARG A 256 13.86 12.81 -0.77
C ARG A 256 12.76 13.20 0.22
N SER A 257 12.81 12.78 1.48
CA SER A 257 11.82 13.21 2.48
C SER A 257 11.77 14.73 2.65
N TYR A 258 12.92 15.42 2.61
CA TYR A 258 12.93 16.89 2.57
C TYR A 258 12.29 17.45 1.29
N LEU A 259 12.65 16.92 0.11
CA LEU A 259 12.09 17.38 -1.18
C LEU A 259 10.56 17.19 -1.28
N TYR A 260 10.05 16.06 -0.82
CA TYR A 260 8.62 15.75 -0.87
C TYR A 260 7.84 16.49 0.23
N SER A 261 8.47 16.85 1.35
CA SER A 261 7.86 17.76 2.33
C SER A 261 7.92 19.26 1.96
N GLY A 262 8.40 19.59 0.75
CA GLY A 262 8.49 20.98 0.26
C GLY A 262 9.68 21.78 0.81
N ARG A 263 10.62 21.12 1.48
CA ARG A 263 11.82 21.71 2.11
C ARG A 263 13.03 21.54 1.22
N GLU A 264 12.98 22.21 0.07
CA GLU A 264 13.96 22.02 -0.98
C GLU A 264 15.37 22.49 -0.57
N GLN A 265 15.48 23.58 0.18
CA GLN A 265 16.77 24.08 0.64
C GLN A 265 17.43 23.07 1.59
N GLU A 266 16.71 22.57 2.58
CA GLU A 266 17.20 21.59 3.55
C GLU A 266 17.57 20.25 2.91
N ALA A 267 16.88 19.87 1.82
CA ALA A 267 17.24 18.71 1.02
C ALA A 267 18.64 18.88 0.39
N TRP A 268 18.91 20.04 -0.19
CA TRP A 268 20.18 20.32 -0.86
C TRP A 268 21.32 20.54 0.14
N ASP A 269 21.05 21.17 1.28
CA ASP A 269 22.01 21.29 2.36
C ASP A 269 22.37 19.90 2.92
N SER A 270 21.37 19.04 3.15
CA SER A 270 21.61 17.66 3.59
C SER A 270 22.36 16.83 2.55
N LEU A 271 22.09 17.05 1.25
CA LEU A 271 22.84 16.39 0.18
C LEU A 271 24.32 16.81 0.20
N ALA A 272 24.59 18.12 0.31
CA ALA A 272 25.96 18.64 0.41
C ALA A 272 26.70 18.15 1.66
N GLU A 273 25.98 17.95 2.77
CA GLU A 273 26.56 17.44 4.02
C GLU A 273 26.87 15.93 3.96
N LEU A 274 25.95 15.13 3.42
CA LEU A 274 25.95 13.68 3.56
C LEU A 274 26.50 12.92 2.34
N TRP A 275 26.64 13.58 1.19
CA TRP A 275 27.11 12.96 -0.06
C TRP A 275 28.57 13.31 -0.37
N PRO A 276 29.30 12.45 -1.10
CA PRO A 276 30.59 12.80 -1.66
C PRO A 276 30.57 14.11 -2.48
N PRO A 277 31.44 15.08 -2.19
CA PRO A 277 31.43 16.38 -2.85
C PRO A 277 31.66 16.28 -4.38
N GLU A 278 32.45 15.30 -4.81
CA GLU A 278 32.78 15.07 -6.23
C GLU A 278 31.58 14.63 -7.08
N ASP A 279 30.49 14.18 -6.45
CA ASP A 279 29.35 13.56 -7.13
C ASP A 279 28.03 14.35 -6.97
N LEU A 280 28.07 15.50 -6.29
CA LEU A 280 26.88 16.30 -5.92
C LEU A 280 26.02 16.71 -7.11
N ASP A 281 26.63 17.28 -8.15
CA ASP A 281 25.88 17.79 -9.31
C ASP A 281 25.18 16.66 -10.06
N ARG A 282 25.87 15.53 -10.24
CA ARG A 282 25.32 14.37 -10.93
C ARG A 282 24.15 13.79 -10.16
N ILE A 283 24.30 13.54 -8.85
CA ILE A 283 23.21 12.96 -8.06
C ILE A 283 22.03 13.91 -7.93
N ARG A 284 22.27 15.22 -7.78
CA ARG A 284 21.21 16.24 -7.77
C ARG A 284 20.41 16.21 -9.07
N ALA A 285 21.09 16.18 -10.21
CA ALA A 285 20.45 16.04 -11.52
C ALA A 285 19.65 14.74 -11.64
N ALA A 286 20.20 13.61 -11.16
CA ALA A 286 19.51 12.33 -11.16
C ALA A 286 18.24 12.36 -10.30
N ILE A 287 18.29 12.94 -9.09
CA ILE A 287 17.13 13.08 -8.19
C ILE A 287 16.03 13.92 -8.84
N LEU A 288 16.40 15.06 -9.45
CA LEU A 288 15.45 15.92 -10.16
C LEU A 288 14.84 15.20 -11.37
N GLY A 289 15.65 14.50 -12.15
CA GLY A 289 15.19 13.72 -13.30
C GLY A 289 14.23 12.58 -12.90
N ALA A 290 14.53 11.87 -11.81
CA ALA A 290 13.65 10.86 -11.23
C ALA A 290 12.29 11.44 -10.82
N ARG A 291 12.31 12.52 -10.04
CA ARG A 291 11.09 13.21 -9.57
C ARG A 291 10.24 13.75 -10.72
N ALA A 292 10.87 14.20 -11.80
CA ALA A 292 10.16 14.70 -12.99
C ALA A 292 9.45 13.60 -13.79
N ARG A 293 9.87 12.33 -13.66
CA ARG A 293 9.21 11.19 -14.34
C ARG A 293 8.22 10.44 -13.46
N GLY A 294 8.26 10.66 -12.15
CA GLY A 294 7.40 9.99 -11.17
C GLY A 294 5.97 10.54 -11.10
N ILE A 295 5.31 10.31 -9.97
CA ILE A 295 3.93 10.75 -9.68
C ILE A 295 3.76 12.25 -9.85
N ARG A 296 4.80 13.04 -9.60
CA ARG A 296 4.74 14.51 -9.76
C ARG A 296 4.44 14.94 -11.21
N ALA A 297 4.73 14.12 -12.21
CA ALA A 297 4.35 14.41 -13.60
C ALA A 297 2.82 14.40 -13.81
N GLN A 298 2.06 13.84 -12.86
CA GLN A 298 0.62 13.63 -12.93
C GLN A 298 -0.16 14.56 -12.00
N VAL A 299 0.49 15.45 -11.23
CA VAL A 299 -0.21 16.40 -10.35
C VAL A 299 -0.47 17.71 -11.08
N ASP A 300 -1.62 18.32 -10.83
CA ASP A 300 -2.03 19.55 -11.51
C ASP A 300 -1.40 20.80 -10.86
N SER A 301 -1.06 20.74 -9.57
CA SER A 301 -0.37 21.80 -8.80
C SER A 301 0.13 21.30 -7.45
N LEU A 302 0.94 22.12 -6.78
CA LEU A 302 1.32 21.94 -5.38
C LEU A 302 0.37 22.70 -4.47
N SER A 303 0.10 22.17 -3.29
CA SER A 303 -0.61 22.93 -2.26
C SER A 303 0.25 24.06 -1.75
N THR A 304 -0.32 25.26 -1.69
CA THR A 304 0.28 26.42 -1.01
C THR A 304 -0.26 26.59 0.41
N LYS A 305 -1.18 25.72 0.84
CA LYS A 305 -1.75 25.78 2.18
C LYS A 305 -0.72 25.23 3.15
N VAL A 306 -0.27 26.08 4.06
CA VAL A 306 0.31 25.62 5.32
C VAL A 306 -0.89 25.26 6.19
N SER A 307 -1.01 24.01 6.63
CA SER A 307 -2.11 23.59 7.50
C SER A 307 -2.17 24.54 8.70
N SER A 308 -3.21 25.37 8.75
CA SER A 308 -3.47 26.22 9.91
C SER A 308 -3.99 25.27 10.98
N GLY A 309 -3.16 24.94 11.97
CA GLY A 309 -3.42 23.94 13.02
C GLY A 309 -4.63 24.17 13.94
N ALA A 310 -5.61 24.97 13.52
CA ALA A 310 -6.94 25.06 14.12
C ALA A 310 -7.88 24.06 13.40
N GLU A 311 -7.69 22.79 13.74
CA GLU A 311 -8.39 21.60 13.22
C GLU A 311 -9.92 21.74 13.33
N ARG A 312 -10.61 21.87 12.19
CA ARG A 312 -12.02 21.47 12.12
C ARG A 312 -12.06 19.96 12.18
N ARG A 313 -12.15 19.38 13.37
CA ARG A 313 -12.39 17.95 13.51
C ARG A 313 -13.78 17.63 12.99
N THR A 314 -13.84 16.67 12.08
CA THR A 314 -15.09 16.10 11.60
C THR A 314 -15.78 15.37 12.75
N GLU A 315 -17.11 15.42 12.75
CA GLU A 315 -17.93 14.68 13.69
C GLU A 315 -17.67 13.17 13.54
N VAL A 316 -17.16 12.53 14.60
CA VAL A 316 -17.07 11.07 14.68
C VAL A 316 -18.37 10.55 15.27
N VAL A 317 -19.16 9.84 14.46
CA VAL A 317 -20.46 9.32 14.90
C VAL A 317 -20.27 8.08 15.77
N ASP A 318 -20.75 8.15 17.00
CA ASP A 318 -20.71 7.01 17.92
C ASP A 318 -21.81 5.99 17.60
N ALA A 319 -21.50 5.09 16.66
CA ALA A 319 -22.38 4.03 16.24
C ALA A 319 -22.52 2.90 17.28
N ARG A 320 -21.73 2.91 18.36
CA ARG A 320 -21.91 2.01 19.51
C ARG A 320 -23.24 2.27 20.20
N THR A 321 -23.70 3.53 20.20
CA THR A 321 -24.99 3.94 20.78
C THR A 321 -26.20 3.67 19.88
N LEU A 322 -25.97 3.33 18.61
CA LEU A 322 -27.04 3.09 17.62
C LEU A 322 -27.63 1.68 17.73
N ARG A 323 -27.08 0.78 18.55
CA ARG A 323 -27.65 -0.55 18.76
C ARG A 323 -28.82 -0.56 19.75
N ALA A 324 -29.94 -1.03 19.19
CA ALA A 324 -31.15 -1.59 19.78
C ALA A 324 -31.98 -0.68 20.69
N VAL A 325 -32.83 0.14 20.07
CA VAL A 325 -34.21 0.24 20.61
C VAL A 325 -34.74 -1.19 20.58
N GLN A 326 -34.79 -1.85 21.73
CA GLN A 326 -35.44 -3.15 21.84
C GLN A 326 -36.91 -2.96 21.41
N PRO A 327 -37.42 -3.80 20.49
CA PRO A 327 -38.83 -3.76 20.11
C PRO A 327 -39.69 -4.04 21.35
N GLY A 328 -40.25 -3.00 21.97
CA GLY A 328 -41.12 -3.15 23.15
C GLY A 328 -41.20 -1.96 24.10
N ILE A 329 -40.20 -1.06 24.15
CA ILE A 329 -40.24 0.09 25.07
C ILE A 329 -40.83 1.30 24.34
N LYS A 330 -42.14 1.51 24.49
CA LYS A 330 -42.81 2.74 24.04
C LYS A 330 -42.39 3.89 24.97
N PHE A 331 -41.34 4.63 24.61
CA PHE A 331 -41.08 5.91 25.25
C PHE A 331 -42.18 6.88 24.83
N ALA A 332 -43.07 7.19 25.77
CA ALA A 332 -44.17 8.12 25.57
C ALA A 332 -43.60 9.55 25.45
N GLY A 333 -43.45 10.01 24.21
CA GLY A 333 -43.32 11.42 23.90
C GLY A 333 -41.92 11.91 23.59
N GLU A 334 -41.39 11.60 22.42
CA GLU A 334 -40.55 12.55 21.67
C GLU A 334 -40.35 12.09 20.21
N ARG A 335 -40.57 12.99 19.25
CA ARG A 335 -40.39 12.78 17.80
C ARG A 335 -38.89 12.71 17.41
N VAL A 336 -38.10 11.88 18.08
CA VAL A 336 -36.66 11.70 17.79
C VAL A 336 -36.42 10.61 16.72
N GLU A 337 -37.46 9.87 16.31
CA GLU A 337 -37.33 8.78 15.34
C GLU A 337 -36.99 9.22 13.90
N GLU A 338 -37.36 10.42 13.44
CA GLU A 338 -37.16 10.78 12.03
C GLU A 338 -35.72 11.09 11.62
N LYS A 339 -34.81 11.45 12.55
CA LYS A 339 -33.41 11.77 12.22
C LYS A 339 -32.45 10.58 12.27
N ARG A 340 -32.83 9.44 12.85
CA ARG A 340 -31.97 8.25 12.98
C ARG A 340 -32.04 7.32 11.75
N SER A 341 -33.01 7.54 10.87
CA SER A 341 -33.42 6.56 9.86
C SER A 341 -32.53 6.45 8.61
N GLU A 342 -31.37 7.11 8.56
CA GLU A 342 -30.51 7.08 7.36
C GLU A 342 -29.01 6.96 7.67
N ILE A 343 -28.66 6.32 8.80
CA ILE A 343 -27.28 5.91 9.08
C ILE A 343 -27.07 4.47 8.63
N ILE A 344 -26.21 4.26 7.64
CA ILE A 344 -25.73 2.95 7.21
C ILE A 344 -24.39 2.70 7.90
N LEU A 345 -24.29 1.61 8.66
CA LEU A 345 -23.08 1.26 9.40
C LEU A 345 -21.94 0.81 8.47
N PRO A 346 -20.67 0.87 8.92
CA PRO A 346 -19.54 0.43 8.13
C PRO A 346 -19.66 -1.05 7.77
N ALA A 347 -19.24 -1.41 6.55
CA ALA A 347 -19.21 -2.79 6.08
C ALA A 347 -17.79 -3.17 5.67
N PRO A 348 -17.27 -4.36 5.98
CA PRO A 348 -15.89 -4.72 5.68
C PRO A 348 -15.65 -4.84 4.16
N ILE A 349 -14.56 -4.24 3.68
CA ILE A 349 -13.99 -4.49 2.35
C ILE A 349 -12.90 -5.54 2.45
N TRP A 350 -12.00 -5.37 3.42
CA TRP A 350 -10.94 -6.31 3.70
C TRP A 350 -10.62 -6.32 5.19
N ILE A 351 -10.65 -7.51 5.77
CA ILE A 351 -10.22 -7.79 7.12
C ILE A 351 -9.27 -8.97 7.03
N GLY A 352 -8.05 -8.78 7.49
CA GLY A 352 -7.05 -9.84 7.47
C GLY A 352 -5.95 -9.58 8.47
N ARG A 353 -5.36 -10.68 8.94
CA ARG A 353 -4.11 -10.71 9.67
C ARG A 353 -3.06 -11.36 8.77
N GLN A 354 -1.88 -10.77 8.69
CA GLN A 354 -0.70 -11.49 8.22
C GLN A 354 -0.16 -12.25 9.43
N VAL A 355 -0.21 -13.57 9.34
CA VAL A 355 0.45 -14.43 10.33
C VAL A 355 1.94 -14.38 10.01
N PRO A 356 2.82 -14.06 10.98
CA PRO A 356 4.26 -14.10 10.76
C PRO A 356 4.67 -15.46 10.20
N GLU A 357 5.58 -15.45 9.24
CA GLU A 357 6.07 -16.68 8.63
C GLU A 357 6.63 -17.63 9.70
N GLY A 358 6.17 -18.88 9.69
CA GLY A 358 6.56 -19.90 10.67
C GLY A 358 5.72 -19.97 11.94
N GLN A 359 4.74 -19.08 12.16
CA GLN A 359 3.76 -19.25 13.23
C GLN A 359 2.54 -20.06 12.74
N PRO A 360 2.20 -21.20 13.38
CA PRO A 360 0.98 -21.93 13.02
C PRO A 360 -0.26 -21.13 13.44
N GLU A 361 -1.28 -21.06 12.58
CA GLU A 361 -2.58 -20.45 12.91
C GLU A 361 -3.24 -21.10 14.15
N ASP A 362 -2.93 -22.37 14.43
CA ASP A 362 -3.41 -23.09 15.61
C ASP A 362 -2.96 -22.50 16.95
N THR A 363 -1.95 -21.62 16.94
CA THR A 363 -1.50 -20.90 18.15
C THR A 363 -2.33 -19.67 18.47
N LEU A 364 -3.21 -19.25 17.57
CA LEU A 364 -4.09 -18.11 17.78
C LEU A 364 -5.25 -18.49 18.72
N ALA A 365 -5.67 -17.53 19.56
CA ALA A 365 -6.80 -17.73 20.46
C ALA A 365 -8.09 -18.01 19.67
N ASP A 366 -8.80 -19.09 20.05
CA ASP A 366 -10.12 -19.47 19.51
C ASP A 366 -11.26 -18.57 20.06
N SER A 367 -10.95 -17.53 20.84
CA SER A 367 -11.93 -16.67 21.47
C SER A 367 -12.27 -15.45 20.61
N GLU A 368 -13.57 -15.14 20.54
CA GLU A 368 -14.03 -13.88 19.99
C GLU A 368 -13.48 -12.70 20.80
N MET A 369 -13.09 -11.65 20.09
CA MET A 369 -12.56 -10.42 20.67
C MET A 369 -13.39 -9.23 20.22
N LEU A 370 -13.82 -8.41 21.18
CA LEU A 370 -14.50 -7.15 20.93
C LEU A 370 -13.47 -6.03 20.76
N LEU A 371 -13.46 -5.39 19.59
CA LEU A 371 -12.63 -4.22 19.30
C LEU A 371 -13.48 -2.94 19.33
N ASP A 372 -12.94 -1.88 19.92
CA ASP A 372 -13.42 -0.51 19.75
C ASP A 372 -12.62 0.16 18.63
N LEU A 373 -13.28 0.38 17.50
CA LEU A 373 -12.65 0.91 16.28
C LEU A 373 -13.11 2.34 16.02
N VAL A 374 -12.17 3.22 15.68
CA VAL A 374 -12.46 4.49 15.00
C VAL A 374 -12.13 4.30 13.52
N ILE A 375 -13.15 4.44 12.67
CA ILE A 375 -13.07 4.36 11.21
C ILE A 375 -13.31 5.75 10.66
N ASP A 376 -12.41 6.24 9.82
CA ASP A 376 -12.52 7.57 9.22
C ASP A 376 -13.58 7.64 8.11
N SER A 377 -13.74 8.82 7.51
CA SER A 377 -14.67 9.04 6.39
C SER A 377 -14.25 8.33 5.09
N ALA A 378 -13.01 7.86 4.98
CA ALA A 378 -12.50 7.07 3.85
C ALA A 378 -12.65 5.54 4.06
N GLY A 379 -13.12 5.11 5.23
CA GLY A 379 -13.27 3.70 5.59
C GLY A 379 -12.00 3.03 6.12
N LYS A 380 -11.01 3.80 6.60
CA LYS A 380 -9.77 3.30 7.19
C LYS A 380 -9.82 3.35 8.71
N VAL A 381 -9.23 2.36 9.34
CA VAL A 381 -9.10 2.30 10.80
C VAL A 381 -8.02 3.28 11.27
N ARG A 382 -8.40 4.24 12.12
CA ARG A 382 -7.50 5.24 12.72
C ARG A 382 -7.03 4.83 14.10
N SER A 383 -7.89 4.16 14.86
CA SER A 383 -7.53 3.54 16.12
C SER A 383 -8.32 2.27 16.34
N ALA A 384 -7.70 1.36 17.09
CA ALA A 384 -8.29 0.11 17.53
C ALA A 384 -7.85 -0.14 18.97
N GLU A 385 -8.82 -0.35 19.85
CA GLU A 385 -8.62 -0.62 21.28
C GLU A 385 -9.36 -1.90 21.67
N SER A 386 -8.83 -2.62 22.66
CA SER A 386 -9.44 -3.84 23.19
C SER A 386 -8.91 -4.10 24.59
N ASP A 387 -9.80 -4.48 25.51
CA ASP A 387 -9.43 -4.92 26.86
C ASP A 387 -8.91 -6.37 26.89
N ASN A 388 -9.05 -7.11 25.78
CA ASN A 388 -8.55 -8.47 25.67
C ASN A 388 -7.01 -8.47 25.53
N PRO A 389 -6.27 -9.17 26.41
CA PRO A 389 -4.80 -9.22 26.37
C PRO A 389 -4.22 -9.87 25.10
N SER A 390 -5.04 -10.59 24.34
CA SER A 390 -4.64 -11.18 23.04
C SER A 390 -4.58 -10.14 21.91
N PHE A 391 -4.97 -8.88 22.17
CA PHE A 391 -4.82 -7.77 21.22
C PHE A 391 -3.38 -7.28 21.18
N ASP A 392 -2.50 -8.11 20.63
CA ASP A 392 -1.06 -7.89 20.54
C ASP A 392 -0.68 -6.82 19.49
N SER A 393 0.62 -6.47 19.43
CA SER A 393 1.14 -5.49 18.47
C SER A 393 1.01 -5.92 17.00
N SER A 394 0.99 -7.23 16.73
CA SER A 394 0.81 -7.80 15.39
C SER A 394 -0.63 -7.59 14.91
N LEU A 395 -1.62 -7.91 15.76
CA LEU A 395 -3.03 -7.68 15.48
C LEU A 395 -3.31 -6.18 15.38
N LYS A 396 -2.78 -5.35 16.28
CA LYS A 396 -2.89 -3.88 16.19
C LYS A 396 -2.33 -3.31 14.87
N SER A 397 -1.21 -3.86 14.40
CA SER A 397 -0.64 -3.47 13.09
C SER A 397 -1.48 -3.99 11.92
N ALA A 398 -2.14 -5.13 12.08
CA ALA A 398 -3.06 -5.67 11.08
C ALA A 398 -4.37 -4.87 10.99
N THR A 399 -4.96 -4.46 12.14
CA THR A 399 -6.20 -3.67 12.17
C THR A 399 -6.03 -2.31 11.52
N ALA A 400 -4.86 -1.68 11.65
CA ALA A 400 -4.52 -0.44 10.96
C ALA A 400 -4.57 -0.55 9.41
N ARG A 401 -4.55 -1.77 8.86
CA ARG A 401 -4.64 -2.05 7.41
C ARG A 401 -6.02 -2.49 6.97
N TRP A 402 -6.98 -2.63 7.89
CA TRP A 402 -8.35 -3.00 7.53
C TRP A 402 -9.05 -1.88 6.77
N LYS A 403 -9.98 -2.29 5.91
CA LYS A 403 -10.71 -1.40 5.02
C LYS A 403 -12.19 -1.69 5.13
N PHE A 404 -12.98 -0.62 5.18
CA PHE A 404 -14.42 -0.67 5.28
C PHE A 404 -15.03 0.24 4.22
N VAL A 405 -16.25 -0.08 3.80
CA VAL A 405 -17.19 0.93 3.35
C VAL A 405 -17.48 1.77 4.60
N PRO A 406 -17.28 3.10 4.58
CA PRO A 406 -17.46 3.94 5.76
C PRO A 406 -18.92 4.00 6.20
N THR A 407 -19.16 4.55 7.38
CA THR A 407 -20.53 4.91 7.78
C THR A 407 -21.08 5.94 6.79
N LEU A 408 -22.30 5.73 6.31
CA LEU A 408 -23.00 6.71 5.48
C LEU A 408 -24.11 7.36 6.28
N ARG A 409 -24.18 8.70 6.25
CA ARG A 409 -25.30 9.50 6.77
C ARG A 409 -25.89 10.28 5.60
N ALA A 410 -27.15 10.03 5.26
CA ALA A 410 -27.80 10.65 4.10
C ALA A 410 -26.97 10.50 2.80
N GLY A 411 -26.42 9.31 2.59
CA GLY A 411 -25.57 8.97 1.43
C GLY A 411 -24.16 9.59 1.43
N ARG A 412 -23.76 10.31 2.48
CA ARG A 412 -22.41 10.87 2.61
C ARG A 412 -21.57 10.06 3.59
N ALA A 413 -20.34 9.76 3.21
CA ALA A 413 -19.38 9.11 4.09
C ALA A 413 -18.99 10.01 5.26
N ILE A 414 -18.90 9.44 6.45
CA ILE A 414 -18.55 10.11 7.70
C ILE A 414 -17.70 9.20 8.57
N ALA A 415 -16.86 9.79 9.42
CA ALA A 415 -16.13 9.05 10.43
C ALA A 415 -17.08 8.46 11.49
N SER A 416 -16.72 7.32 12.05
CA SER A 416 -17.53 6.61 13.03
C SER A 416 -16.71 5.83 14.03
N ARG A 417 -17.27 5.65 15.23
CA ARG A 417 -16.75 4.75 16.26
C ARG A 417 -17.69 3.56 16.40
N ILE A 418 -17.17 2.33 16.28
CA ILE A 418 -17.96 1.10 16.31
C ILE A 418 -17.37 0.07 17.26
N TYR A 419 -18.23 -0.82 17.75
CA TYR A 419 -17.81 -2.10 18.30
C TYR A 419 -17.78 -3.15 17.19
N PHE A 420 -16.68 -3.87 17.09
CA PHE A 420 -16.47 -4.87 16.06
C PHE A 420 -15.93 -6.16 16.67
N ILE A 421 -16.65 -7.26 16.52
CA ILE A 421 -16.26 -8.57 17.05
C ILE A 421 -15.48 -9.31 15.96
N ILE A 422 -14.32 -9.86 16.33
CA ILE A 422 -13.52 -10.72 15.44
C ILE A 422 -13.22 -12.06 16.08
N SER A 423 -12.97 -13.07 15.23
CA SER A 423 -12.19 -14.25 15.58
C SER A 423 -10.78 -14.08 15.01
N PRO A 424 -9.71 -14.07 15.84
CA PRO A 424 -8.34 -13.99 15.34
C PRO A 424 -7.92 -15.19 14.47
N LYS A 425 -8.53 -16.35 14.71
CA LYS A 425 -8.33 -17.59 13.95
C LYS A 425 -9.36 -17.67 12.81
N ARG A 426 -8.90 -18.12 11.64
CA ARG A 426 -9.69 -18.21 10.40
C ARG A 426 -10.58 -19.45 10.32
#